data_AF-A0A1I6CW68-F1
#
_entry.id   AF-A0A1I6CW68-F1
#
_cell.length_a   1.000
_cell.length_b   1.000
_cell.length_c   1.000
_cell.angle_alpha   90.00
_cell.angle_beta   90.00
_cell.angle_gamma   90.00
#
_symmetry.space_group_name_H-M   'P 1'
#
loop_
_entity.id
_entity.type
_entity.pdbx_description
1 polymer ?
#
loop_
_entity_poly.entity_id
_entity_poly.type
_entity_poly.pdbx_seq_one_letter_code
_entity_poly.pdbx_strand_id
1 'polypeptide(L)'
;MSLTVLGDLNWLAVIVATIAYFALGMVWYAEYAFGRAYQHASGQDLSPPENQSAAVYAIPLLTCFVITLATAMIGNASNTDNIMEGILLGLVVGVGVALPVRFVTGAYDMTKPAPITFAAIGAGYHIVGLTLAGAILGLWV
;
A
#
# COMPACT_ATOMS: atom_id res chain seq x y z
N MET A 1 16.35 -17.66 -4.53
CA MET A 1 15.55 -17.09 -5.62
C MET A 1 16.48 -16.51 -6.66
N SER A 2 16.24 -16.78 -7.94
CA SER A 2 16.97 -16.15 -9.05
C SER A 2 16.22 -14.90 -9.52
N LEU A 3 16.92 -13.90 -10.05
CA LEU A 3 16.30 -12.70 -10.64
C LEU A 3 15.49 -13.00 -11.92
N THR A 4 15.57 -14.24 -12.44
CA THR A 4 14.76 -14.71 -13.58
C THR A 4 13.26 -14.55 -13.34
N VAL A 5 12.81 -14.57 -12.08
CA VAL A 5 11.40 -14.34 -11.72
C VAL A 5 10.85 -13.02 -12.28
N LEU A 6 11.70 -11.99 -12.45
CA LEU A 6 11.28 -10.72 -13.04
C LEU A 6 10.87 -10.85 -14.51
N GLY A 7 11.39 -11.84 -15.23
CA GLY A 7 11.01 -12.17 -16.59
C GLY A 7 9.68 -12.90 -16.70
N ASP A 8 9.23 -13.54 -15.63
CA ASP A 8 8.00 -14.34 -15.59
C ASP A 8 6.77 -13.49 -15.22
N LEU A 9 6.97 -12.26 -14.73
CA LEU A 9 5.88 -11.39 -14.29
C LEU A 9 5.15 -10.72 -15.47
N ASN A 10 3.82 -10.63 -15.35
CA ASN A 10 3.02 -9.73 -16.16
C ASN A 10 3.26 -8.27 -15.73
N TRP A 11 4.19 -7.59 -16.39
CA TRP A 11 4.57 -6.21 -16.07
C TRP A 11 3.42 -5.21 -16.19
N LEU A 12 2.46 -5.45 -17.10
CA LEU A 12 1.28 -4.61 -17.19
C LEU A 12 0.46 -4.73 -15.90
N ALA A 13 0.31 -5.95 -15.36
CA ALA A 13 -0.41 -6.21 -14.10
C ALA A 13 0.23 -5.47 -12.94
N VAL A 14 1.56 -5.54 -12.84
CA VAL A 14 2.32 -4.83 -11.81
C VAL A 14 2.07 -3.32 -11.89
N ILE A 15 2.11 -2.72 -13.09
CA ILE A 15 1.89 -1.29 -13.28
C ILE A 15 0.46 -0.90 -12.90
N VAL A 16 -0.56 -1.63 -13.37
CA VAL A 16 -1.96 -1.32 -13.08
C VAL A 16 -2.29 -1.53 -11.60
N ALA A 17 -1.80 -2.60 -10.99
CA ALA A 17 -1.93 -2.83 -9.54
C ALA A 17 -1.28 -1.71 -8.72
N THR A 18 -0.10 -1.23 -9.16
CA THR A 18 0.60 -0.10 -8.55
C THR A 18 -0.20 1.18 -8.62
N ILE A 19 -0.74 1.52 -9.80
CA ILE A 19 -1.53 2.73 -10.01
C ILE A 19 -2.82 2.67 -9.18
N ALA A 20 -3.51 1.52 -9.16
CA ALA A 20 -4.73 1.34 -8.39
C ALA A 20 -4.47 1.48 -6.87
N TYR A 21 -3.38 0.89 -6.38
CA TYR A 21 -2.95 1.05 -5.00
C TYR A 21 -2.62 2.51 -4.69
N PHE A 22 -1.79 3.16 -5.49
CA PHE A 22 -1.46 4.58 -5.27
C PHE A 22 -2.72 5.48 -5.30
N ALA A 23 -3.64 5.23 -6.24
CA ALA A 23 -4.89 5.96 -6.36
C ALA A 23 -5.84 5.75 -5.18
N LEU A 24 -5.80 4.59 -4.52
CA LEU A 24 -6.51 4.35 -3.26
C LEU A 24 -6.14 5.42 -2.22
N GLY A 25 -4.90 5.93 -2.22
CA GLY A 25 -4.47 6.98 -1.30
C GLY A 25 -5.31 8.24 -1.40
N MET A 26 -5.73 8.63 -2.62
CA MET A 26 -6.60 9.79 -2.83
C MET A 26 -7.95 9.61 -2.14
N VAL A 27 -8.52 8.41 -2.23
CA VAL A 27 -9.81 8.07 -1.61
C VAL A 27 -9.66 7.90 -0.09
N TRP A 28 -8.59 7.24 0.35
CA TRP A 28 -8.35 6.87 1.75
C TRP A 28 -8.11 8.09 2.64
N TYR A 29 -7.32 9.04 2.15
CA TYR A 29 -6.95 10.25 2.89
C TYR A 29 -7.85 11.46 2.57
N ALA A 30 -8.92 11.28 1.80
CA ALA A 30 -9.94 12.31 1.62
C ALA A 30 -10.71 12.59 2.93
N GLU A 31 -11.24 13.81 3.08
CA GLU A 31 -11.96 14.24 4.29
C GLU A 31 -13.20 13.41 4.63
N TYR A 32 -13.84 12.79 3.63
CA TYR A 32 -15.02 11.93 3.81
C TYR A 32 -14.67 10.51 4.26
N ALA A 33 -13.40 10.11 4.14
CA ALA A 33 -12.88 8.81 4.56
C ALA A 33 -12.05 8.97 5.84
N PHE A 34 -10.76 8.63 5.82
CA PHE A 34 -9.89 8.72 7.00
C PHE A 34 -9.10 10.02 7.09
N GLY A 35 -9.24 10.95 6.13
CA GLY A 35 -8.45 12.18 6.07
C GLY A 35 -8.52 13.02 7.35
N ARG A 36 -9.73 13.30 7.85
CA ARG A 36 -9.93 14.07 9.10
C ARG A 36 -9.31 13.40 10.32
N ALA A 37 -9.47 12.09 10.44
CA ALA A 37 -8.89 11.31 11.54
C ALA A 37 -7.36 11.26 11.43
N TYR A 38 -6.81 11.14 10.21
CA TYR A 38 -5.39 11.15 9.97
C TYR A 38 -4.76 12.52 10.25
N GLN A 39 -5.40 13.61 9.83
CA GLN A 39 -4.97 14.99 10.13
C GLN A 39 -4.87 15.21 11.65
N HIS A 40 -5.93 14.88 12.38
CA HIS A 40 -5.91 14.99 13.84
C HIS A 40 -4.84 14.10 14.48
N ALA A 41 -4.74 12.84 14.06
CA ALA A 41 -3.82 11.88 14.65
C ALA A 41 -2.34 12.15 14.32
N SER A 42 -2.06 12.68 13.13
CA SER A 42 -0.71 13.02 12.67
C SER A 42 -0.23 14.38 13.15
N GLY A 43 -1.15 15.27 13.53
CA GLY A 43 -0.88 16.67 13.85
C GLY A 43 -0.49 17.51 12.63
N GLN A 44 -0.71 17.01 11.41
CA GLN A 44 -0.37 17.69 10.17
C GLN A 44 -1.62 18.26 9.51
N ASP A 45 -1.50 19.47 8.96
CA ASP A 45 -2.49 20.00 8.04
C ASP A 45 -2.34 19.32 6.68
N LEU A 46 -3.43 18.74 6.17
CA LEU A 46 -3.48 18.07 4.87
C LEU A 46 -3.78 19.04 3.72
N SER A 47 -3.97 20.33 4.02
CA SER A 47 -4.14 21.38 3.03
C SER A 47 -2.95 21.39 2.06
N PRO A 48 -3.18 21.46 0.74
CA PRO A 48 -2.10 21.49 -0.24
C PRO A 48 -1.17 22.69 0.03
N PRO A 49 0.14 22.49 0.31
CA PRO A 49 1.04 23.62 0.39
C PRO A 49 1.16 24.29 -0.98
N GLU A 50 1.31 25.62 -1.00
CA GLU A 50 1.41 26.43 -2.24
C GLU A 50 2.53 25.95 -3.19
N ASN A 51 3.59 25.35 -2.65
CA ASN A 51 4.71 24.81 -3.41
C ASN A 51 4.94 23.32 -3.12
N GLN A 52 4.03 22.46 -3.61
CA GLN A 52 4.24 21.02 -3.51
C GLN A 52 5.39 20.56 -4.39
N SER A 53 6.40 19.96 -3.76
CA SER A 53 7.41 19.19 -4.47
C SER A 53 6.77 17.95 -5.10
N ALA A 54 7.16 17.63 -6.34
CA ALA A 54 6.78 16.39 -7.02
C ALA A 54 7.13 15.13 -6.19
N ALA A 55 8.09 15.25 -5.26
CA ALA A 55 8.47 14.18 -4.33
C ALA A 55 7.30 13.70 -3.46
N VAL A 56 6.33 14.56 -3.14
CA VAL A 56 5.15 14.22 -2.33
C VAL A 56 4.32 13.11 -2.99
N TYR A 57 4.30 13.05 -4.32
CA TYR A 57 3.59 12.02 -5.08
C TYR A 57 4.52 10.92 -5.60
N ALA A 58 5.75 11.28 -5.99
CA ALA A 58 6.70 10.31 -6.54
C ALA A 58 7.16 9.29 -5.50
N ILE A 59 7.39 9.70 -4.24
CA ILE A 59 7.83 8.78 -3.19
C ILE A 59 6.76 7.72 -2.89
N PRO A 60 5.47 8.08 -2.62
CA PRO A 60 4.46 7.06 -2.39
C PRO A 60 4.19 6.18 -3.61
N LEU A 61 4.24 6.72 -4.83
CA LEU A 61 4.09 5.92 -6.04
C LEU A 61 5.20 4.86 -6.17
N LEU A 62 6.45 5.26 -5.92
CA LEU A 62 7.59 4.36 -5.95
C LEU A 62 7.50 3.28 -4.85
N THR A 63 7.08 3.64 -3.64
CA THR A 63 6.94 2.65 -2.55
C THR A 63 5.77 1.68 -2.81
N CYS A 64 4.66 2.16 -3.40
CA CYS A 64 3.58 1.31 -3.88
C CYS A 64 4.08 0.35 -4.97
N PHE A 65 4.90 0.84 -5.91
CA PHE A 65 5.49 0.00 -6.95
C PHE A 65 6.37 -1.10 -6.35
N VAL A 66 7.27 -0.75 -5.43
CA VAL A 66 8.20 -1.71 -4.82
C VAL A 66 7.45 -2.83 -4.08
N ILE A 67 6.45 -2.49 -3.27
CA ILE A 67 5.70 -3.50 -2.52
C ILE A 67 4.75 -4.32 -3.40
N THR A 68 4.18 -3.73 -4.45
CA THR A 68 3.39 -4.45 -5.45
C THR A 68 4.28 -5.41 -6.25
N LEU A 69 5.49 -4.99 -6.65
CA LEU A 69 6.45 -5.86 -7.33
C LEU A 69 6.86 -7.05 -6.44
N ALA A 70 7.16 -6.79 -5.17
CA ALA A 70 7.44 -7.86 -4.21
C ALA A 70 6.24 -8.82 -4.06
N THR A 71 5.01 -8.29 -4.02
CA THR A 71 3.79 -9.09 -3.95
C THR A 71 3.62 -9.96 -5.20
N ALA A 72 3.87 -9.42 -6.40
CA ALA A 72 3.84 -10.17 -7.65
C ALA A 72 4.90 -11.29 -7.69
N MET A 73 6.12 -11.02 -7.20
CA MET A 73 7.17 -12.04 -7.08
C MET A 73 6.77 -13.18 -6.12
N ILE A 74 6.13 -12.84 -5.00
CA ILE A 74 5.61 -13.85 -4.06
C ILE A 74 4.49 -14.65 -4.72
N GLY A 75 3.56 -13.99 -5.43
CA GLY A 75 2.46 -14.65 -6.13
C GLY A 75 2.94 -15.65 -7.18
N ASN A 76 3.95 -15.26 -7.98
CA ASN A 76 4.59 -16.17 -8.92
C ASN A 76 5.26 -17.36 -8.21
N ALA A 77 5.94 -17.12 -7.08
CA ALA A 77 6.60 -18.17 -6.30
C ALA A 77 5.62 -19.12 -5.58
N SER A 78 4.42 -18.65 -5.24
CA SER A 78 3.37 -19.44 -4.60
C SER A 78 2.39 -20.09 -5.57
N ASN A 79 2.56 -19.87 -6.89
CA ASN A 79 1.62 -20.27 -7.95
C ASN A 79 0.20 -19.71 -7.73
N THR A 80 0.11 -18.42 -7.35
CA THR A 80 -1.16 -17.71 -7.28
C THR A 80 -1.74 -17.57 -8.68
N ASP A 81 -2.83 -18.28 -8.99
CA ASP A 81 -3.32 -18.45 -10.38
C ASP A 81 -4.73 -17.87 -10.63
N ASN A 82 -5.34 -17.27 -9.61
CA ASN A 82 -6.68 -16.69 -9.73
C ASN A 82 -6.89 -15.49 -8.80
N ILE A 83 -8.00 -14.78 -9.03
CA ILE A 83 -8.34 -13.55 -8.30
C ILE A 83 -8.48 -13.76 -6.79
N MET A 84 -9.03 -14.91 -6.36
CA MET A 84 -9.24 -15.19 -4.94
C MET A 84 -7.91 -15.43 -4.23
N GLU A 85 -7.01 -16.19 -4.86
CA GLU A 85 -5.66 -16.38 -4.36
C GLU A 85 -4.87 -15.06 -4.37
N GLY A 86 -5.06 -14.20 -5.37
CA GLY A 86 -4.51 -12.86 -5.40
C GLY A 86 -4.98 -11.99 -4.23
N ILE A 87 -6.29 -12.02 -3.90
CA ILE A 87 -6.86 -11.36 -2.73
C ILE A 87 -6.22 -11.90 -1.44
N LEU A 88 -6.15 -13.22 -1.28
CA LEU A 88 -5.56 -13.87 -0.11
C LEU A 88 -4.07 -13.52 0.02
N LEU A 89 -3.32 -13.53 -1.07
CA LEU A 89 -1.92 -13.11 -1.11
C LEU A 89 -1.77 -11.66 -0.65
N GLY A 90 -2.59 -10.75 -1.18
CA GLY A 90 -2.60 -9.34 -0.78
C GLY A 90 -2.90 -9.16 0.71
N LEU A 91 -3.86 -9.92 1.25
CA LEU A 91 -4.17 -9.95 2.69
C LEU A 91 -3.01 -10.50 3.52
N VAL A 92 -2.35 -11.57 3.08
CA VAL A 92 -1.21 -12.17 3.78
C VAL A 92 -0.04 -11.20 3.83
N VAL A 93 0.30 -10.53 2.71
CA VAL A 93 1.36 -9.51 2.69
C VAL A 93 0.95 -8.29 3.51
N GLY A 94 -0.31 -7.86 3.39
CA GLY A 94 -0.86 -6.72 4.11
C GLY A 94 -0.86 -6.91 5.63
N VAL A 95 -1.42 -8.01 6.12
CA VAL A 95 -1.55 -8.32 7.55
C VAL A 95 -0.25 -8.86 8.12
N GLY A 96 0.45 -9.72 7.39
CA GLY A 96 1.65 -10.40 7.87
C GLY A 96 2.92 -9.55 7.81
N VAL A 97 2.98 -8.55 6.92
CA VAL A 97 4.18 -7.72 6.72
C VAL A 97 3.89 -6.24 6.90
N ALA A 98 2.98 -5.67 6.10
CA ALA A 98 2.80 -4.22 6.08
C ALA A 98 2.20 -3.68 7.39
N LEU A 99 1.18 -4.35 7.94
CA LEU A 99 0.56 -4.01 9.21
C LEU A 99 1.59 -3.96 10.34
N PRO A 100 2.34 -5.03 10.69
CA PRO A 100 3.22 -4.99 11.85
C PRO A 100 4.32 -3.94 11.71
N VAL A 101 4.92 -3.78 10.52
CA VAL A 101 5.95 -2.76 10.27
C VAL A 101 5.38 -1.36 10.44
N ARG A 102 4.24 -1.06 9.82
CA ARG A 102 3.63 0.27 9.88
C ARG A 102 3.04 0.59 11.25
N PHE A 103 2.45 -0.42 11.88
CA PHE A 103 1.77 -0.26 13.16
C PHE A 103 2.77 -0.02 14.27
N VAL A 104 3.82 -0.84 14.40
CA VAL A 104 4.84 -0.63 15.45
C VAL A 104 5.55 0.71 15.27
N THR A 105 5.94 1.07 14.05
CA THR A 105 6.63 2.36 13.80
C THR A 105 5.74 3.57 14.10
N GLY A 106 4.43 3.50 13.80
CA GLY A 106 3.50 4.58 14.10
C GLY A 106 3.03 4.62 15.56
N ALA A 107 2.79 3.46 16.17
CA ALA A 107 2.18 3.34 17.50
C ALA A 107 3.09 3.87 18.61
N TYR A 108 4.40 3.82 18.39
CA TYR A 108 5.42 4.32 19.31
C TYR A 108 6.01 5.67 18.88
N ASP A 109 5.47 6.32 17.84
CA ASP A 109 5.88 7.67 17.46
C ASP A 109 5.22 8.71 18.39
N MET A 110 5.89 8.99 19.51
CA MET A 110 5.41 9.91 20.55
C MET A 110 5.37 11.37 20.08
N THR A 111 5.83 11.69 18.87
CA THR A 111 5.67 13.03 18.28
C THR A 111 4.26 13.30 17.76
N LYS A 112 3.44 12.24 17.62
CA LYS A 112 2.08 12.33 17.06
C LYS A 112 1.04 12.56 18.16
N PRO A 113 0.01 13.39 17.92
CA PRO A 113 -1.09 13.59 18.87
C PRO A 113 -1.86 12.30 19.23
N ALA A 114 -2.08 11.41 18.26
CA ALA A 114 -2.74 10.12 18.49
C ALA A 114 -1.99 8.99 17.74
N PRO A 115 -0.87 8.49 18.29
CA PRO A 115 0.05 7.60 17.58
C PRO A 115 -0.60 6.27 17.18
N ILE A 116 -1.45 5.69 18.03
CA ILE A 116 -2.19 4.45 17.72
C ILE A 116 -3.14 4.66 16.54
N THR A 117 -3.88 5.77 16.49
CA THR A 117 -4.78 6.08 15.38
C THR A 117 -3.99 6.34 14.10
N PHE A 118 -2.89 7.08 14.18
CA PHE A 118 -1.99 7.32 13.05
C PHE A 118 -1.42 6.01 12.47
N ALA A 119 -1.02 5.10 13.37
CA ALA A 119 -0.53 3.77 13.03
C ALA A 119 -1.62 2.91 12.38
N ALA A 120 -2.81 2.86 12.98
CA ALA A 120 -3.94 2.06 12.50
C ALA A 120 -4.40 2.51 11.11
N ILE A 121 -4.53 3.82 10.86
CA ILE A 121 -4.92 4.35 9.55
C ILE A 121 -3.87 4.01 8.49
N GLY A 122 -2.58 4.18 8.82
CA GLY A 122 -1.50 3.84 7.90
C GLY A 122 -1.40 2.35 7.61
N ALA A 123 -1.55 1.49 8.62
CA ALA A 123 -1.55 0.05 8.45
C ALA A 123 -2.77 -0.42 7.63
N GLY A 124 -3.96 0.12 7.94
CA GLY A 124 -5.19 -0.17 7.21
C GLY A 124 -5.10 0.18 5.73
N TYR A 125 -4.50 1.34 5.40
CA TYR A 125 -4.22 1.72 4.01
C TYR A 125 -3.45 0.64 3.26
N HIS A 126 -2.38 0.12 3.87
CA HIS A 126 -1.56 -0.89 3.23
C HIS A 126 -2.27 -2.25 3.10
N ILE A 127 -3.08 -2.65 4.08
CA ILE A 127 -3.86 -3.91 3.99
C ILE A 127 -4.83 -3.83 2.81
N VAL A 128 -5.63 -2.77 2.74
CA VAL A 128 -6.64 -2.61 1.67
C VAL A 128 -5.96 -2.44 0.32
N GLY A 129 -4.89 -1.64 0.25
CA GLY A 129 -4.15 -1.40 -0.98
C GLY A 129 -3.44 -2.65 -1.51
N LEU A 130 -2.85 -3.46 -0.63
CA LEU A 130 -2.24 -4.73 -1.03
C LEU A 130 -3.28 -5.79 -1.40
N THR A 131 -4.44 -5.79 -0.74
CA THR A 131 -5.56 -6.66 -1.13
C THR A 131 -6.06 -6.30 -2.53
N LEU A 132 -6.21 -5.01 -2.83
CA LEU A 132 -6.56 -4.51 -4.15
C LEU A 132 -5.49 -4.86 -5.21
N ALA A 133 -4.22 -4.61 -4.89
CA ALA A 133 -3.11 -4.93 -5.79
C ALA A 133 -3.04 -6.44 -6.07
N GLY A 134 -3.18 -7.27 -5.02
CA GLY A 134 -3.22 -8.72 -5.13
C GLY A 134 -4.38 -9.22 -5.99
N ALA A 135 -5.58 -8.65 -5.85
CA ALA A 135 -6.72 -8.98 -6.70
C ALA A 135 -6.45 -8.68 -8.19
N ILE A 136 -5.81 -7.54 -8.49
CA ILE A 136 -5.45 -7.16 -9.87
C ILE A 136 -4.38 -8.12 -10.43
N LEU A 137 -3.37 -8.46 -9.62
CA LEU A 137 -2.33 -9.42 -10.01
C LEU A 137 -2.95 -10.80 -10.29
N GLY A 138 -3.82 -11.28 -9.41
CA GLY A 138 -4.55 -12.55 -9.57
C GLY A 138 -5.61 -12.55 -10.68
N LEU A 139 -5.97 -11.39 -11.22
CA LEU A 139 -6.87 -11.29 -12.36
C LEU A 139 -6.15 -11.49 -13.70
N TRP A 140 -4.83 -11.23 -13.76
CA TRP A 140 -4.03 -11.21 -14.98
C TRP A 140 -2.96 -12.29 -15.02
N VAL A 141 -3.24 -13.40 -14.34
CA VAL A 141 -2.43 -14.64 -14.39
C VAL A 141 -2.69 -15.42 -15.65
#